data_AF-A0A8S9Z3M7-F1
#
_entry.id   AF-A0A8S9Z3M7-F1
#
_cell.length_a   1.000
_cell.length_b   1.000
_cell.length_c   1.000
_cell.angle_alpha   90.00
_cell.angle_beta   90.00
_cell.angle_gamma   90.00
#
_symmetry.space_group_name_H-M   'P 1'
#
loop_
_entity.id
_entity.type
_entity.pdbx_description
1 polymer ?
#
loop_
_entity_poly.entity_id
_entity_poly.type
_entity_poly.pdbx_seq_one_letter_code
_entity_poly.pdbx_strand_id
1 'polypeptide(L)' 'MGNPNATSAKCVPVNGTCDGTLFHRCCGSLKCDLHGPFAGICRSCSLPGASCVNSSQCCSGQCKQLSCTEV' A
#
# COMPACT_ATOMS: atom_id res chain seq x y z
N MET A 1 -9.20 -7.73 20.82
CA MET A 1 -7.95 -8.29 20.25
C MET A 1 -7.30 -7.21 19.39
N GLY A 2 -6.37 -6.44 19.94
CA GLY A 2 -5.57 -5.45 19.21
C GLY A 2 -4.19 -5.42 19.85
N ASN A 3 -3.19 -5.95 19.13
CA ASN A 3 -1.88 -6.31 19.68
C ASN A 3 -1.00 -5.08 20.03
N PRO A 4 -0.24 -5.12 21.15
CA PRO A 4 0.58 -4.02 21.65
C PRO A 4 2.00 -4.05 21.08
N ASN A 5 2.29 -3.23 20.07
CA ASN A 5 3.67 -2.84 19.76
C ASN A 5 3.71 -1.46 19.12
N ALA A 6 3.41 -0.46 19.93
CA ALA A 6 3.61 0.94 19.63
C ALA A 6 4.91 1.40 20.29
N THR A 7 6.06 1.04 19.70
CA THR A 7 7.30 1.77 19.99
C THR A 7 7.35 2.93 18.99
N SER A 8 6.98 4.12 19.46
CA SER A 8 7.22 5.45 18.88
C SER A 8 8.07 5.50 17.60
N ALA A 9 7.74 6.18 16.51
CA ALA A 9 6.65 7.09 16.18
C ALA A 9 6.94 7.58 14.74
N LYS A 10 6.03 7.33 13.80
CA LYS A 10 5.78 7.98 12.48
C LYS A 10 5.20 6.87 11.61
N CYS A 11 3.88 6.72 11.57
CA CYS A 11 3.31 5.87 10.54
C CYS A 11 3.74 6.43 9.17
N VAL A 12 3.92 5.55 8.20
CA VAL A 12 4.46 5.94 6.91
C VAL A 12 3.36 6.68 6.12
N PRO A 13 3.60 7.94 5.68
CA PRO A 13 2.62 8.69 4.91
C PRO A 13 2.42 8.06 3.52
N VAL A 14 1.44 8.57 2.77
CA VAL A 14 1.25 8.18 1.37
C VAL A 14 2.57 8.39 0.58
N ASN A 15 2.90 7.43 -0.28
CA ASN A 15 4.18 7.29 -0.99
C ASN A 15 5.43 7.06 -0.11
N GLY A 16 5.30 6.84 1.20
CA GLY A 16 6.45 6.46 2.02
C GLY A 16 6.76 4.96 1.89
N THR A 17 8.01 4.59 2.11
CA THR A 17 8.49 3.21 1.95
C THR A 17 8.03 2.30 3.09
N CYS A 18 7.60 1.10 2.76
CA CYS A 18 7.23 0.05 3.70
C CYS A 18 7.88 -1.29 3.32
N ASP A 19 8.52 -1.96 4.27
CA ASP A 19 9.33 -3.16 4.00
C ASP A 19 8.57 -4.46 4.35
N GLY A 20 7.25 -4.40 4.51
CA GLY A 20 6.43 -5.55 4.95
C GLY A 20 6.69 -5.99 6.39
N THR A 21 7.62 -5.33 7.09
CA THR A 21 7.89 -5.52 8.51
C THR A 21 6.93 -4.70 9.37
N LEU A 22 6.67 -5.14 10.61
CA LEU A 22 5.81 -4.44 11.56
C LEU A 22 6.29 -3.02 11.93
N PHE A 23 7.53 -2.68 11.59
CA PHE A 23 8.17 -1.40 11.90
C PHE A 23 7.80 -0.28 10.92
N HIS A 24 7.54 -0.58 9.64
CA HIS A 24 7.19 0.40 8.60
C HIS A 24 5.72 0.32 8.20
N ARG A 25 4.83 0.55 9.18
CA ARG A 25 3.37 0.46 8.96
C ARG A 25 2.83 1.76 8.38
N CYS A 26 2.03 1.65 7.32
CA CYS A 26 1.36 2.81 6.71
C CYS A 26 0.36 3.47 7.67
N CYS A 27 0.19 4.79 7.56
CA CYS A 27 -0.81 5.51 8.35
C CYS A 27 -2.26 5.12 7.99
N GLY A 28 -3.08 4.86 9.01
CA GLY A 28 -4.53 4.71 8.84
C GLY A 28 -4.92 3.57 7.90
N SER A 29 -5.69 3.89 6.85
CA SER A 29 -6.24 2.94 5.87
C SER A 29 -5.31 2.65 4.68
N LEU A 30 -4.11 3.23 4.67
CA LEU A 30 -3.12 3.04 3.61
C LEU A 30 -2.68 1.57 3.56
N LYS A 31 -2.56 1.02 2.36
CA LYS A 31 -2.03 -0.32 2.14
C LYS A 31 -0.56 -0.25 1.75
N CYS A 32 0.22 -1.19 2.28
CA CYS A 32 1.61 -1.38 1.88
C CYS A 32 1.61 -2.20 0.59
N ASP A 33 1.90 -1.53 -0.53
CA ASP A 33 2.04 -2.17 -1.83
C ASP A 33 3.48 -2.67 -1.94
N LEU A 34 3.68 -3.98 -1.83
CA LEU A 34 5.02 -4.60 -1.90
C LEU A 34 5.37 -4.85 -3.37
N HIS A 35 6.37 -4.12 -3.87
CA HIS A 35 6.91 -4.28 -5.22
C HIS A 35 8.06 -5.30 -5.27
N GLY A 36 8.52 -5.78 -4.10
CA GLY A 36 9.58 -6.78 -3.98
C GLY A 36 9.71 -7.32 -2.56
N PRO A 37 10.62 -8.29 -2.34
CA PRO A 37 10.92 -8.78 -1.00
C PRO A 37 11.47 -7.62 -0.18
N PHE A 38 10.75 -7.25 0.89
CA PHE A 38 11.07 -6.12 1.76
C PHE A 38 11.05 -4.74 1.10
N ALA A 39 10.51 -4.59 -0.12
CA ALA A 39 10.41 -3.30 -0.78
C ALA A 39 8.95 -3.02 -1.14
N GLY A 40 8.38 -2.01 -0.50
CA GLY A 40 7.00 -1.60 -0.72
C GLY A 40 6.78 -0.13 -0.47
N ILE A 41 5.61 0.36 -0.84
CA ILE A 41 5.24 1.76 -0.70
C ILE A 41 3.81 1.85 -0.15
N CYS A 42 3.63 2.71 0.86
CA CYS A 42 2.34 2.99 1.46
C CYS A 42 1.50 3.86 0.54
N ARG A 43 0.34 3.36 0.13
CA ARG A 43 -0.53 4.09 -0.78
C ARG A 43 -2.01 3.96 -0.46
N SER A 44 -2.73 5.00 -0.83
CA SER A 44 -4.19 5.07 -0.77
C SER A 44 -4.84 4.47 -2.02
N CYS A 45 -4.09 4.40 -3.11
CA CYS A 45 -4.53 3.83 -4.39
C CYS A 45 -3.46 2.88 -4.94
N SER A 46 -3.90 1.82 -5.59
CA SER A 46 -3.06 0.77 -6.20
C SER A 46 -2.38 1.29 -7.46
N LEU A 47 -1.07 1.04 -7.61
CA LEU A 47 -0.35 1.35 -8.85
C LEU A 47 -0.64 0.34 -9.93
N PRO A 48 -0.40 0.68 -11.19
CA PRO A 48 -0.38 -0.29 -12.27
C PRO A 48 0.45 -1.52 -11.94
N GLY A 49 -0.11 -2.68 -12.25
CA GLY A 49 0.45 -3.98 -11.87
C GLY A 49 -0.01 -4.49 -10.50
N ALA A 50 -0.50 -3.62 -9.61
CA ALA A 50 -1.09 -4.06 -8.34
C ALA A 50 -2.48 -4.64 -8.54
N SER A 51 -2.82 -5.63 -7.72
CA SER A 51 -4.09 -6.34 -7.80
C SER A 51 -5.26 -5.41 -7.48
N CYS A 52 -6.26 -5.37 -8.35
CA CYS A 52 -7.42 -4.52 -8.20
C CYS A 52 -8.71 -5.32 -8.37
N VAL A 53 -9.74 -4.94 -7.61
CA VAL A 53 -11.10 -5.48 -7.72
C VAL A 53 -12.05 -4.46 -8.33
N ASN A 54 -11.74 -3.17 -8.15
CA ASN A 54 -12.54 -2.07 -8.65
C ASN A 54 -11.61 -0.99 -9.19
N SER A 55 -11.97 -0.41 -10.33
CA SER A 55 -11.29 0.70 -10.99
C SER A 55 -10.99 1.88 -10.06
N SER A 56 -11.87 2.18 -9.11
CA SER A 56 -11.68 3.25 -8.12
C SER A 56 -10.55 2.98 -7.11
N GLN A 57 -10.05 1.74 -7.03
CA GLN A 57 -8.88 1.42 -6.20
C GLN A 57 -7.57 1.78 -6.89
N CYS A 58 -7.56 1.88 -8.22
CA CYS A 58 -6.37 2.20 -8.99
C CYS A 58 -6.14 3.71 -9.04
N CYS A 59 -4.89 4.17 -8.92
CA CYS A 59 -4.58 5.60 -9.05
C CYS A 59 -4.96 6.14 -10.45
N SER A 60 -4.84 5.30 -11.49
CA SER A 60 -5.32 5.58 -12.85
C SER A 60 -6.84 5.55 -13.02
N GLY A 61 -7.58 5.05 -12.04
CA GLY A 61 -9.01 4.80 -12.19
C GLY A 61 -9.34 3.67 -13.17
N GLN A 62 -8.37 2.82 -13.55
CA GLN A 62 -8.56 1.70 -14.46
C GLN A 62 -8.04 0.40 -13.87
N CYS A 63 -8.95 -0.56 -13.68
CA CYS A 63 -8.66 -1.92 -13.27
C CYS A 63 -8.89 -2.87 -14.46
N LYS A 64 -7.83 -3.49 -14.97
CA LYS A 64 -7.89 -4.35 -16.16
C LYS A 64 -7.17 -5.67 -15.88
N GLN A 65 -7.81 -6.79 -16.20
CA GLN A 65 -7.26 -8.13 -15.91
C GLN A 65 -6.85 -8.33 -14.43
N LEU A 66 -7.65 -7.82 -13.49
CA LEU A 66 -7.37 -7.85 -12.05
C LEU A 66 -6.10 -7.10 -11.63
N SER A 67 -5.54 -6.27 -12.52
CA SER A 67 -4.40 -5.42 -12.23
C SER A 67 -4.69 -3.99 -12.62
N CYS A 68 -4.22 -3.02 -11.85
CA CYS A 68 -4.29 -1.63 -12.28
C CYS A 68 -3.45 -1.46 -13.56
N THR A 69 -3.82 -0.51 -14.41
CA THR A 69 -3.06 -0.18 -15.63
C THR A 69 -2.72 1.32 -15.65
N GLU A 70 -1.60 1.69 -16.26
CA GLU A 70 -1.27 3.10 -16.54
C GLU A 70 -2.29 3.63 -17.56
N VAL A 71 -2.72 4.88 -17.42
CA VAL A 71 -3.64 5.54 -18.36
C VAL A 71 -2.93 5.97 -19.64
#